data_AF-A0A3B1KJ02-F1
#
_entry.id   AF-A0A3B1KJ02-F1
#
_cell.length_a   1.000
_cell.length_b   1.000
_cell.length_c   1.000
_cell.angle_alpha   90.00
_cell.angle_beta   90.00
_cell.angle_gamma   90.00
#
_symmetry.space_group_name_H-M   'P 1'
#
loop_
_entity.id
_entity.type
_entity.pdbx_description
1 polymer ?
#
loop_
_entity_poly.entity_id
_entity_poly.type
_entity_poly.pdbx_seq_one_letter_code
_entity_poly.pdbx_strand_id
1 'polypeptide(L)' 'MSIFWNISVNKGGTVQPKIELLMKVPEQAQKLDTNNVMATAPEAFRSLLLIFGVETSIESLIKAVCF' A
#
# COMPACT_ATOMS: atom_id res chain seq x y z
N MET A 1 -8.94 -1.89 3.53
CA MET A 1 -7.56 -1.76 3.06
C MET A 1 -7.06 -3.14 2.64
N SER A 2 -6.37 -3.25 1.51
CA SER A 2 -5.84 -4.53 1.02
C SER A 2 -4.44 -4.33 0.45
N ILE A 3 -3.53 -5.26 0.71
CA ILE A 3 -2.23 -5.29 0.04
C ILE A 3 -2.41 -6.05 -1.28
N PHE A 4 -2.00 -5.43 -2.38
CA PHE A 4 -2.07 -6.03 -3.70
C PHE A 4 -0.66 -6.33 -4.21
N TRP A 5 -0.43 -7.58 -4.61
CA TRP A 5 0.83 -7.98 -5.23
C TRP A 5 0.59 -8.26 -6.70
N ASN A 6 1.13 -7.39 -7.55
CA ASN A 6 1.15 -7.56 -8.99
C ASN A 6 2.51 -8.11 -9.41
N ILE A 7 2.54 -9.22 -10.15
CA ILE A 7 3.75 -9.76 -10.75
C ILE A 7 3.60 -9.61 -12.26
N SER A 8 4.39 -8.71 -12.82
CA SER A 8 4.44 -8.51 -14.28
C SER A 8 5.69 -9.16 -14.84
N VAL A 9 5.58 -9.74 -16.03
CA VAL A 9 6.69 -10.34 -16.76
C VAL A 9 6.79 -9.63 -18.09
N ASN A 10 7.95 -9.05 -18.39
CA ASN A 10 8.17 -8.37 -19.66
C ASN A 10 8.44 -9.39 -20.78
N LYS A 11 8.46 -8.93 -22.04
CA LYS A 11 8.73 -9.79 -23.22
C LYS A 11 10.11 -10.47 -23.19
N GLY A 12 11.07 -9.94 -22.42
CA GLY A 12 12.39 -10.52 -22.22
C GLY A 12 12.46 -11.52 -21.06
N GLY A 13 11.34 -11.82 -20.40
CA GLY A 13 11.29 -12.73 -19.25
C GLY A 13 11.70 -12.09 -17.91
N THR A 14 11.97 -10.79 -17.85
CA THR A 14 12.24 -10.11 -16.58
C THR A 14 10.97 -10.05 -15.75
N VAL A 15 11.05 -10.54 -14.51
CA VAL A 15 9.97 -10.47 -13.52
C VAL A 15 10.08 -9.15 -12.75
N GLN A 16 8.98 -8.40 -12.72
CA GLN A 16 8.85 -7.14 -12.00
C GLN A 16 7.70 -7.27 -10.99
N PRO A 17 8.01 -7.64 -9.73
CA PRO A 17 7.02 -7.65 -8.66
C PRO A 17 6.75 -6.23 -8.20
N LYS A 18 5.49 -5.91 -7.98
CA LYS A 18 5.02 -4.64 -7.45
C LYS A 18 4.03 -4.90 -6.33
N ILE A 19 4.34 -4.39 -5.14
CA ILE A 19 3.45 -4.43 -3.99
C ILE A 19 2.84 -3.04 -3.84
N GLU A 20 1.51 -2.97 -3.75
CA GLU A 20 0.77 -1.73 -3.62
C GLU A 20 -0.25 -1.82 -2.50
N LEU A 21 -0.53 -0.69 -1.86
CA LEU A 21 -1.60 -0.57 -0.87
C LEU A 21 -2.86 -0.03 -1.56
N LEU A 22 -3.93 -0.84 -1.54
CA LEU A 22 -5.22 -0.44 -2.08
C LEU A 22 -6.13 0.03 -0.96
N MET A 23 -6.37 1.34 -0.96
CA MET A 23 -7.30 2.00 -0.06
C MET A 23 -8.71 1.90 -0.65
N LYS A 24 -9.64 1.33 0.14
CA LYS A 24 -11.06 1.21 -0.23
C LYS A 24 -11.89 1.68 0.95
N VAL A 25 -12.81 2.59 0.70
CA VAL A 25 -13.81 3.06 1.67
C VAL A 25 -15.13 3.29 0.92
N PRO A 26 -16.29 3.03 1.56
CA PRO A 26 -17.57 3.47 1.02
C PRO A 26 -17.57 4.99 0.79
N GLU A 27 -18.23 5.48 -0.27
CA GLU A 27 -18.32 6.92 -0.58
C GLU A 27 -18.85 7.74 0.60
N GLN A 28 -19.81 7.19 1.36
CA GLN A 28 -20.38 7.84 2.54
C GLN A 28 -19.32 8.13 3.62
N ALA A 29 -18.30 7.28 3.73
CA ALA A 29 -17.21 7.40 4.68
C ALA A 29 -15.99 8.15 4.11
N GLN A 30 -15.96 8.51 2.82
CA GLN A 30 -14.92 9.43 2.30
C GLN A 30 -14.98 10.80 2.97
N LYS A 31 -16.19 11.27 3.33
CA LYS A 31 -16.38 12.55 4.04
C LYS A 31 -15.76 12.57 5.44
N LEU A 32 -15.44 11.40 6.00
CA LEU A 32 -14.80 11.25 7.30
C LEU A 32 -13.27 11.28 7.20
N ASP A 33 -12.71 11.22 5.99
CA ASP A 33 -11.26 11.29 5.76
C ASP A 33 -10.76 12.74 5.78
N THR A 34 -10.81 13.37 6.96
CA THR A 34 -10.40 14.77 7.15
C THR A 34 -8.91 15.01 6.90
N ASN A 35 -8.10 13.96 6.98
CA ASN A 35 -6.64 14.03 6.83
C ASN A 35 -6.16 13.53 5.45
N ASN A 36 -7.08 13.24 4.52
CA ASN A 36 -6.76 12.74 3.18
C ASN A 36 -5.87 11.46 3.21
N VAL A 37 -6.07 10.61 4.22
CA VAL A 37 -5.35 9.35 4.42
C VAL A 37 -5.58 8.41 3.24
N MET A 38 -6.79 8.40 2.68
CA MET A 38 -7.14 7.49 1.59
C MET A 38 -6.31 7.75 0.32
N ALA A 39 -5.92 9.01 0.07
CA ALA A 39 -5.06 9.37 -1.06
C ALA A 39 -3.56 9.25 -0.74
N THR A 40 -3.16 9.52 0.51
CA THR A 40 -1.74 9.62 0.89
C THR A 40 -1.13 8.31 1.37
N ALA A 41 -1.93 7.41 1.97
CA ALA A 41 -1.46 6.14 2.52
C ALA A 41 -0.74 5.23 1.50
N PRO A 42 -1.17 5.12 0.22
CA PRO A 42 -0.44 4.33 -0.77
C PRO A 42 0.99 4.82 -1.00
N GLU A 43 1.20 6.13 -1.02
CA GLU A 43 2.52 6.72 -1.25
C GLU A 43 3.41 6.63 -0.02
N ALA A 44 2.84 6.80 1.18
CA ALA A 44 3.53 6.52 2.43
C ALA A 44 3.99 5.05 2.49
N PHE A 45 3.15 4.11 2.09
CA PHE A 45 3.50 2.69 2.05
C PHE A 45 4.62 2.39 1.04
N ARG A 46 4.62 3.04 -0.14
CA ARG A 46 5.75 2.93 -1.09
C ARG A 46 7.06 3.44 -0.50
N SER A 47 7.00 4.53 0.25
CA SER A 47 8.18 5.07 0.94
C SER A 47 8.72 4.08 1.98
N LEU A 48 7.83 3.43 2.75
CA LEU A 48 8.23 2.36 3.66
C LEU A 48 8.89 1.20 2.92
N LEU A 49 8.31 0.73 1.81
CA LEU A 49 8.88 -0.37 1.02
C LEU A 49 10.30 -0.06 0.54
N LEU A 50 10.56 1.20 0.14
CA LEU A 50 11.88 1.64 -0.32
C LEU A 50 12.90 1.74 0.82
N ILE A 51 12.49 2.17 2.01
CA ILE A 51 13.40 2.42 3.14
C ILE A 51 13.64 1.16 3.96
N PHE A 52 12.58 0.40 4.25
CA PHE A 52 12.60 -0.71 5.21
C PHE A 52 12.49 -2.09 4.54
N GLY A 53 12.17 -2.17 3.26
CA GLY A 53 11.89 -3.43 2.58
C GLY A 53 10.53 -4.03 2.96
N VAL A 54 10.20 -5.18 2.37
CA VAL A 54 8.83 -5.73 2.36
C VAL A 54 8.34 -6.12 3.76
N GLU A 55 9.10 -6.93 4.48
CA GLU A 55 8.67 -7.50 5.77
C GLU A 55 8.39 -6.42 6.80
N THR A 56 9.36 -5.53 7.03
CA THR A 56 9.23 -4.44 8.00
C THR A 56 8.14 -3.46 7.60
N SER A 57 7.95 -3.17 6.32
CA SER A 57 6.88 -2.27 5.86
C SER A 57 5.48 -2.81 6.16
N ILE A 58 5.28 -4.12 5.97
CA ILE A 58 4.00 -4.78 6.26
C ILE A 58 3.76 -4.79 7.78
N GLU A 59 4.77 -5.13 8.56
CA GLU A 59 4.70 -5.10 10.03
C GLU A 59 4.38 -3.69 10.56
N SER A 60 5.04 -2.65 10.03
CA SER A 60 4.76 -1.26 10.35
C SER A 60 3.34 -0.84 9.98
N LEU A 61 2.84 -1.27 8.82
CA LEU A 61 1.47 -1.00 8.40
C LEU A 61 0.45 -1.64 9.36
N ILE A 62 0.65 -2.92 9.72
CA ILE A 62 -0.22 -3.62 10.67
C ILE A 62 -0.26 -2.89 12.01
N LYS A 63 0.92 -2.51 12.53
CA LYS A 63 1.02 -1.73 13.78
C LYS A 63 0.31 -0.39 13.72
N ALA A 64 0.25 0.26 12.56
CA ALA A 64 -0.40 1.56 12.40
C ALA A 64 -1.93 1.49 12.32
N VAL A 65 -2.52 0.34 11.95
CA VAL A 65 -3.97 0.23 11.73
C VAL A 65 -4.70 -0.74 12.66
N CYS A 66 -3.99 -1.69 13.28
CA CYS A 66 -4.58 -2.74 14.12
C CYS A 66 -4.28 -2.59 15.61
N PHE A 67 -3.44 -1.61 16.00
CA PHE A 67 -3.02 -1.38 17.38
C PHE A 67 -3.13 0.09 17.77
#